data_AF-A0A5C8ZIQ6-F1
#
_entry.id   AF-A0A5C8ZIQ6-F1
#
_cell.length_a   1.000
_cell.length_b   1.000
_cell.length_c   1.000
_cell.angle_alpha   90.00
_cell.angle_beta   90.00
_cell.angle_gamma   90.00
#
_symmetry.space_group_name_H-M   'P 1'
#
loop_
_entity.id
_entity.type
_entity.pdbx_description
1 polymer ?
#
loop_
_entity_poly.entity_id
_entity_poly.type
_entity_poly.pdbx_seq_one_letter_code
_entity_poly.pdbx_strand_id
1 'polypeptide(L)'
;MADRSAPHLHPVRFHELAEWEQARAPRHVFVWVAFDHRLVATGEHEGPDNHAGVWSAGGFLTTWPQRLVGTPGAWLLGHVQRMAHGEDVRDAVLADFAARHGGASPSTTVWPLALEPPR
;
A
#
# COMPACT_ATOMS: atom_id res chain seq x y z
N MET A 1 29.98 24.65 0.62
CA MET A 1 29.38 23.79 1.67
C MET A 1 27.89 23.74 1.35
N ALA A 2 27.39 22.63 0.80
CA ALA A 2 25.97 22.53 0.46
C ALA A 2 25.17 22.46 1.77
N ASP A 3 24.25 23.40 1.94
CA ASP A 3 23.25 23.39 3.00
C ASP A 3 22.41 22.13 2.84
N ARG A 4 22.66 21.11 3.67
CA ARG A 4 21.84 19.91 3.75
C ARG A 4 20.68 20.22 4.69
N SER A 5 19.74 21.04 4.24
CA SER A 5 18.46 21.16 4.91
C SER A 5 17.84 19.77 5.01
N ALA A 6 17.40 19.37 6.21
CA ALA A 6 16.75 18.07 6.41
C ALA A 6 15.57 17.92 5.44
N PRO A 7 15.34 16.72 4.87
CA PRO A 7 14.23 16.53 3.94
C PRO A 7 12.91 16.90 4.62
N HIS A 8 12.10 17.72 3.95
CA HIS A 8 10.75 18.04 4.40
C HIS A 8 9.91 16.75 4.34
N LEU A 9 9.47 16.27 5.50
CA LEU A 9 8.63 15.09 5.61
C LEU A 9 7.15 15.50 5.60
N HIS A 10 6.38 14.85 4.73
CA HIS A 10 4.94 15.04 4.60
C HIS A 10 4.20 13.91 5.34
N PRO A 11 3.18 14.22 6.16
CA PRO A 11 2.36 13.19 6.79
C PRO A 11 1.47 12.52 5.74
N VAL A 12 1.66 11.22 5.52
CA VAL A 12 0.89 10.44 4.54
C VAL A 12 0.04 9.42 5.28
N ARG A 13 -1.28 9.47 5.04
CA ARG A 13 -2.24 8.55 5.66
C ARG A 13 -2.36 7.26 4.85
N PHE A 14 -2.07 6.14 5.49
CA PHE A 14 -2.17 4.79 4.92
C PHE A 14 -3.29 4.00 5.58
N HIS A 15 -3.99 3.21 4.77
CA HIS A 15 -5.02 2.26 5.21
C HIS A 15 -4.59 0.83 4.91
N GLU A 16 -4.66 -0.06 5.89
CA GLU A 16 -4.32 -1.48 5.72
C GLU A 16 -5.47 -2.21 5.04
N LEU A 17 -5.25 -2.70 3.83
CA LEU A 17 -6.33 -3.27 3.01
C LEU A 17 -6.22 -4.77 2.80
N ALA A 18 -5.04 -5.34 2.96
CA ALA A 18 -4.86 -6.78 2.90
C ALA A 18 -3.69 -7.20 3.78
N GLU A 19 -3.89 -8.27 4.53
CA GLU A 19 -2.84 -9.00 5.22
C GLU A 19 -3.07 -10.50 5.02
N TRP A 20 -1.99 -11.29 4.94
CA TRP A 20 -2.09 -12.75 4.94
C TRP A 20 -0.78 -13.43 5.29
N GLU A 21 -0.91 -14.65 5.83
CA GLU A 21 0.20 -15.58 5.95
C GLU A 21 0.35 -16.41 4.67
N GLN A 22 1.59 -16.59 4.22
CA GLN A 22 1.87 -17.44 3.07
C GLN A 22 2.03 -18.89 3.52
N ALA A 23 1.16 -19.81 3.09
CA ALA A 23 1.15 -21.19 3.60
C ALA A 23 2.45 -22.01 3.40
N ARG A 24 3.37 -21.55 2.53
CA ARG A 24 4.61 -22.29 2.18
C ARG A 24 5.88 -21.76 2.86
N ALA A 25 5.81 -20.70 3.65
CA ALA A 25 6.93 -20.11 4.40
C ALA A 25 6.38 -19.29 5.57
N PRO A 26 7.12 -19.06 6.68
CA PRO A 26 6.67 -18.16 7.75
C PRO A 26 6.77 -16.70 7.29
N ARG A 27 5.93 -16.34 6.31
CA ARG A 27 5.92 -15.05 5.65
C ARG A 27 4.57 -14.38 5.81
N HIS A 28 4.57 -13.29 6.57
CA HIS A 28 3.40 -12.44 6.75
C HIS A 28 3.51 -11.26 5.78
N VAL A 29 2.54 -11.11 4.87
CA VAL A 29 2.48 -10.02 3.90
C VAL A 29 1.37 -9.05 4.28
N PHE A 30 1.64 -7.75 4.18
CA PHE A 30 0.66 -6.69 4.38
C PHE A 30 0.73 -5.64 3.26
N VAL A 31 -0.42 -5.06 2.93
CA VAL A 31 -0.59 -4.06 1.88
C VAL A 31 -1.40 -2.88 2.43
N TRP A 32 -0.80 -1.70 2.33
CA TRP A 32 -1.40 -0.45 2.75
C TRP A 32 -1.52 0.52 1.57
N VAL A 33 -2.56 1.33 1.55
CA VAL A 33 -2.78 2.31 0.48
C VAL A 33 -2.98 3.71 1.05
N ALA A 34 -2.29 4.69 0.46
CA ALA A 34 -2.49 6.10 0.71
C ALA A 34 -3.15 6.74 -0.52
N PHE A 35 -4.48 6.86 -0.48
CA PHE A 35 -5.29 7.30 -1.62
C PHE A 35 -4.91 8.70 -2.13
N ASP A 36 -4.75 9.68 -1.22
CA ASP A 36 -4.45 11.08 -1.57
C ASP A 36 -3.14 11.23 -2.34
N HIS A 37 -2.20 10.30 -2.11
CA HIS A 37 -0.87 10.32 -2.72
C HIS A 37 -0.69 9.24 -3.80
N ARG A 38 -1.71 8.41 -4.03
CA ARG A 38 -1.67 7.25 -4.94
C ARG A 38 -0.47 6.34 -4.67
N LEU A 39 -0.18 6.11 -3.39
CA LEU A 39 0.92 5.27 -2.94
C LEU A 39 0.39 3.94 -2.44
N VAL A 40 1.16 2.88 -2.70
CA VAL A 40 0.96 1.55 -2.14
C VAL A 40 2.19 1.21 -1.33
N ALA A 41 2.00 0.91 -0.06
CA ALA A 41 3.04 0.36 0.78
C ALA A 41 2.83 -1.13 0.95
N THR A 42 3.93 -1.86 0.92
CA THR A 42 3.95 -3.30 1.09
C THR A 42 5.00 -3.66 2.11
N GLY A 43 4.73 -4.69 2.91
CA GLY A 43 5.81 -5.33 3.62
C GLY A 43 5.61 -6.83 3.78
N GLU A 44 6.72 -7.49 4.04
CA GLU A 44 6.85 -8.92 4.19
C GLU A 44 7.74 -9.15 5.41
N HIS A 45 7.20 -9.88 6.39
CA HIS A 45 7.96 -10.37 7.52
C HIS A 45 8.40 -11.80 7.20
N GLU A 46 9.70 -12.05 7.05
CA GLU A 46 10.28 -13.36 6.76
C GLU A 46 11.35 -13.69 7.80
N GLY A 47 10.95 -14.35 8.90
CA GLY A 47 11.87 -14.64 10.01
C GLY A 47 12.43 -13.36 10.66
N PRO A 48 13.76 -13.18 10.78
CA PRO A 48 14.35 -11.95 11.35
C PRO A 48 14.30 -10.75 10.39
N ASP A 49 14.03 -10.98 9.11
CA ASP A 49 14.12 -9.96 8.07
C ASP A 49 12.75 -9.33 7.78
N ASN A 50 12.73 -8.00 7.77
CA ASN A 50 11.57 -7.20 7.39
C ASN A 50 11.86 -6.49 6.08
N HIS A 51 11.14 -6.87 5.03
CA HIS A 51 11.19 -6.15 3.77
C HIS A 51 9.96 -5.25 3.67
N ALA A 52 10.15 -3.94 3.68
CA ALA A 52 9.07 -2.98 3.47
C ALA A 52 9.46 -1.95 2.42
N GLY A 53 8.48 -1.46 1.67
CA GLY A 53 8.67 -0.45 0.64
C GLY A 53 7.40 0.31 0.35
N VAL A 54 7.56 1.56 -0.09
CA VAL A 54 6.47 2.42 -0.57
C VAL A 54 6.68 2.66 -2.06
N TRP A 55 5.62 2.51 -2.83
CA TRP A 55 5.62 2.58 -4.28
C TRP A 55 4.54 3.55 -4.74
N SER A 56 4.74 4.20 -5.89
CA SER A 56 3.59 4.75 -6.62
C SER A 56 2.68 3.60 -7.07
N ALA A 57 1.40 3.87 -7.30
CA ALA A 57 0.46 2.86 -7.83
C ALA A 57 0.99 2.17 -9.10
N GLY A 58 1.58 2.95 -10.02
CA GLY A 58 2.23 2.41 -11.22
C GLY A 58 3.46 1.55 -10.90
N GLY A 59 4.34 2.01 -10.01
CA GLY A 59 5.52 1.24 -9.58
C GLY A 59 5.14 -0.08 -8.90
N PHE A 60 4.09 -0.06 -8.07
CA PHE A 60 3.54 -1.27 -7.47
C PHE A 60 3.10 -2.27 -8.54
N LEU A 61 2.38 -1.82 -9.57
CA LEU A 61 1.93 -2.68 -10.67
C LEU A 61 3.07 -3.23 -11.53
N THR A 62 4.26 -2.62 -11.50
CA THR A 62 5.43 -3.20 -12.18
C THR A 62 6.13 -4.29 -11.36
N THR A 63 6.06 -4.21 -10.03
CA THR A 63 6.90 -5.03 -9.14
C THR A 63 6.11 -6.14 -8.44
N TRP A 64 4.84 -5.90 -8.12
CA TRP A 64 4.04 -6.74 -7.23
C TRP A 64 2.87 -7.54 -7.82
N PRO A 65 2.40 -7.36 -9.07
CA PRO A 65 1.11 -7.95 -9.47
C PRO A 65 1.11 -9.48 -9.39
N GLN A 66 2.21 -10.12 -9.78
CA GLN A 66 2.37 -11.58 -9.73
C GLN A 66 2.39 -12.13 -8.29
N ARG A 67 2.79 -11.31 -7.31
CA ARG A 67 2.80 -11.70 -5.89
C ARG A 67 1.41 -11.69 -5.27
N LEU A 68 0.46 -10.96 -5.88
CA LEU A 68 -0.93 -10.91 -5.42
C LEU A 68 -1.83 -11.98 -6.04
N VAL A 69 -1.43 -12.58 -7.17
CA VAL A 69 -2.27 -13.59 -7.85
C VAL A 69 -2.48 -14.80 -6.94
N GLY A 70 -3.74 -15.15 -6.70
CA GLY A 70 -4.12 -16.28 -5.85
C GLY A 70 -3.98 -16.03 -4.34
N THR A 71 -3.69 -14.79 -3.91
CA THR A 71 -3.64 -14.43 -2.49
C THR A 71 -4.91 -13.68 -2.06
N PRO A 72 -5.18 -13.56 -0.74
CA PRO A 72 -6.25 -12.71 -0.22
C PRO A 72 -6.17 -11.25 -0.68
N GLY A 73 -5.01 -10.75 -1.11
CA GLY A 73 -4.82 -9.40 -1.64
C GLY A 73 -5.16 -9.22 -3.12
N ALA A 74 -5.49 -10.29 -3.86
CA ALA A 74 -5.71 -10.23 -5.32
C ALA A 74 -6.77 -9.19 -5.75
N TRP A 75 -7.77 -8.94 -4.91
CA TRP A 75 -8.86 -8.01 -5.21
C TRP A 75 -8.41 -6.55 -5.34
N LEU A 76 -7.27 -6.19 -4.76
CA LEU A 76 -6.73 -4.84 -4.84
C LEU A 76 -6.19 -4.49 -6.23
N LEU A 77 -5.86 -5.49 -7.06
CA LEU A 77 -5.21 -5.25 -8.35
C LEU A 77 -6.00 -4.30 -9.26
N GLY A 78 -7.32 -4.51 -9.39
CA GLY A 78 -8.18 -3.66 -10.21
C GLY A 78 -8.27 -2.23 -9.67
N HIS A 79 -8.30 -2.06 -8.35
CA HIS A 79 -8.33 -0.75 -7.72
C HIS A 79 -7.01 -0.01 -7.87
N VAL A 80 -5.87 -0.70 -7.73
CA VAL A 80 -4.55 -0.08 -7.91
C VAL A 80 -4.32 0.31 -9.37
N GLN A 81 -4.83 -0.47 -10.34
CA GLN A 81 -4.80 -0.09 -11.77
C GLN A 81 -5.54 1.23 -12.01
N ARG A 82 -6.78 1.34 -11.54
CA ARG A 82 -7.59 2.57 -11.64
C ARG A 82 -6.91 3.76 -10.96
N MET A 83 -6.35 3.52 -9.77
CA MET A 83 -5.58 4.53 -9.03
C MET A 83 -4.33 4.99 -9.81
N ALA A 84 -3.63 4.08 -10.49
CA ALA A 84 -2.47 4.42 -11.33
C ALA A 84 -2.85 5.26 -12.56
N HIS A 85 -4.08 5.11 -13.07
CA HIS A 85 -4.65 5.96 -14.11
C HIS A 85 -5.19 7.30 -13.59
N GLY A 86 -5.14 7.52 -12.28
CA GLY A 86 -5.49 8.77 -11.63
C GLY A 86 -6.93 8.88 -11.18
N GLU A 87 -7.68 7.78 -11.19
CA GLU A 87 -9.01 7.73 -10.59
C GLU A 87 -8.93 7.80 -9.06
N ASP A 88 -9.90 8.48 -8.44
CA ASP A 88 -10.14 8.34 -7.01
C ASP A 88 -10.93 7.05 -6.78
N VAL A 89 -10.30 6.09 -6.11
CA VAL A 89 -10.85 4.75 -5.86
C VAL A 89 -11.24 4.55 -4.39
N ARG A 90 -11.08 5.56 -3.54
CA ARG A 90 -11.20 5.42 -2.07
C ARG A 90 -12.51 4.76 -1.66
N ASP A 91 -13.64 5.31 -2.09
CA ASP A 91 -14.95 4.84 -1.66
C ASP A 91 -15.22 3.40 -2.13
N ALA A 92 -14.84 3.09 -3.38
CA ALA A 92 -14.99 1.74 -3.94
C ALA A 92 -14.13 0.72 -3.18
N VAL A 93 -12.89 1.08 -2.85
CA VAL A 93 -11.98 0.21 -2.10
C VAL A 93 -12.46 -0.02 -0.67
N LEU A 94 -12.93 1.04 0.01
CA LEU A 94 -13.43 0.92 1.38
C LEU A 94 -14.74 0.12 1.44
N ALA A 95 -15.61 0.25 0.44
CA ALA A 95 -16.82 -0.56 0.32
C ALA A 95 -16.48 -2.05 0.11
N ASP A 96 -15.55 -2.36 -0.79
CA ASP A 96 -15.09 -3.74 -1.03
C ASP A 96 -14.41 -4.34 0.20
N PHE A 97 -13.60 -3.53 0.91
CA PHE A 97 -12.98 -3.95 2.16
C PHE A 97 -14.04 -4.29 3.20
N ALA A 98 -15.03 -3.41 3.41
CA ALA A 98 -16.11 -3.62 4.36
C ALA A 98 -16.92 -4.89 4.01
N ALA A 99 -17.24 -5.11 2.73
CA ALA A 99 -17.94 -6.31 2.28
C ALA A 99 -17.18 -7.60 2.62
N ARG A 100 -15.84 -7.56 2.60
CA ARG A 100 -14.96 -8.71 2.92
C ARG A 100 -14.76 -8.92 4.41
N HIS A 101 -14.93 -7.87 5.22
CA HIS A 101 -14.65 -7.88 6.66
C HIS A 101 -15.90 -7.60 7.52
N GLY A 102 -17.08 -7.98 7.02
CA GLY A 102 -18.32 -7.90 7.81
C GLY A 102 -18.74 -6.48 8.22
N GLY A 103 -18.44 -5.49 7.37
CA GLY A 103 -18.72 -4.08 7.63
C GLY A 103 -17.61 -3.32 8.37
N ALA A 104 -16.49 -3.98 8.70
CA ALA A 104 -15.37 -3.33 9.37
C ALA A 104 -14.68 -2.27 8.49
N SER A 105 -14.02 -1.31 9.14
CA SER A 105 -13.13 -0.34 8.50
C SER A 105 -11.67 -0.78 8.64
N PRO A 106 -10.80 -0.46 7.66
CA PRO A 106 -9.39 -0.80 7.73
C PRO A 106 -8.66 -0.02 8.83
N SER A 107 -7.63 -0.65 9.40
CA SER A 107 -6.65 0.04 10.24
C SER A 107 -6.02 1.21 9.48
N THR A 108 -5.78 2.32 10.17
CA THR A 108 -5.24 3.54 9.56
C THR A 108 -4.03 4.03 10.35
N THR A 109 -2.96 4.40 9.64
CA THR A 109 -1.73 4.95 10.21
C THR A 109 -1.25 6.16 9.41
N VAL A 110 -0.33 6.94 10.00
CA VAL A 110 0.29 8.09 9.33
C VAL A 110 1.80 7.88 9.33
N TRP A 111 2.39 7.88 8.14
CA TRP A 111 3.83 7.78 7.97
C TRP A 111 4.40 9.10 7.44
N PRO A 112 5.47 9.63 8.06
CA PRO A 112 6.16 10.81 7.55
C PRO A 112 7.05 10.39 6.37
N LEU A 113 6.73 10.83 5.16
CA LEU A 113 7.47 10.49 3.93
C LEU A 113 8.13 11.73 3.32
N ALA A 114 9.37 11.57 2.84
CA ALA A 114 10.02 12.55 1.98
C ALA A 114 9.44 12.39 0.56
N LEU A 115 8.41 13.17 0.24
CA LEU A 115 7.80 13.18 -1.08
C LEU A 115 8.37 14.33 -1.91
N GLU A 116 8.54 14.13 -3.21
CA GLU A 116 8.75 15.25 -4.10
C GLU A 116 7.46 16.11 -4.15
N PRO A 117 7.56 17.45 -4.17
CA PRO A 117 6.40 18.30 -4.38
C PRO A 117 5.72 17.95 -5.71
N PRO A 118 4.38 18.00 -5.79
CA PRO A 118 3.69 17.85 -7.07
C PRO A 118 4.18 18.92 -8.06
N ARG A 119 4.54 18.50 -9.27
CA ARG A 119 4.92 19.39 -10.37
C ARG A 119 3.72 20.14 -10.92
#